data_AF-A0A165RBU9-F1
#
_entry.id   AF-A0A165RBU9-F1
#
_cell.length_a   1.000
_cell.length_b   1.000
_cell.length_c   1.000
_cell.angle_alpha   90.00
_cell.angle_beta   90.00
_cell.angle_gamma   90.00
#
_symmetry.space_group_name_H-M   'P 1'
#
loop_
_entity.id
_entity.type
_entity.pdbx_description
1 polymer ?
#
loop_
_entity_poly.entity_id
_entity_poly.type
_entity_poly.pdbx_seq_one_letter_code
_entity_poly.pdbx_strand_id
1 'polypeptide(L)'
;MSGFRWTDATGTTVELDEPHAIQAEAAELTMRVDRLFREVDLLTGEAKAQKRREIRKAMERLDHLRADAERWNSYVEMETRERAKVLANHIRVINENANTLRLVVGLHDEFELVSAKDRDRLAGAPNLTQQRAAALVTAIEAKDLGPSFASAFEHLQRDPLFYRPESDEGGWFEWVDSEGMLCRLASPLAIEREIIAIIGKLFSMIPKLEAILPHFETVEIISSVDLLIKRVEILEVDLGRFHQESIMRDDKEWECAKREWQDAR
;
A
#
# COMPACT_ATOMS: atom_id res chain seq x y z
N MET A 1 4.60 -19.57 7.53
CA MET A 1 4.74 -20.52 6.39
C MET A 1 6.17 -21.04 6.42
N SER A 2 6.40 -22.31 6.13
CA SER A 2 7.75 -22.89 5.98
C SER A 2 8.23 -22.70 4.55
N GLY A 3 9.51 -22.36 4.33
CA GLY A 3 10.09 -22.17 3.00
C GLY A 3 10.10 -23.43 2.15
N PHE A 4 10.46 -23.28 0.88
CA PHE A 4 10.51 -24.39 -0.07
C PHE A 4 11.67 -25.32 0.26
N ARG A 5 11.36 -26.60 0.51
CA ARG A 5 12.39 -27.60 0.80
C ARG A 5 12.76 -28.36 -0.46
N TRP A 6 14.05 -28.38 -0.77
CA TRP A 6 14.63 -29.05 -1.92
C TRP A 6 15.72 -30.03 -1.49
N THR A 7 15.89 -31.11 -2.24
CA THR A 7 16.94 -32.10 -1.98
C THR A 7 17.98 -32.04 -3.09
N ASP A 8 19.20 -31.71 -2.72
CA ASP A 8 20.32 -31.56 -3.65
C ASP A 8 20.83 -32.90 -4.20
N ALA A 9 21.79 -32.85 -5.12
CA ALA A 9 22.43 -34.03 -5.71
C ALA A 9 23.09 -34.98 -4.68
N THR A 10 23.41 -34.50 -3.48
CA THR A 10 24.05 -35.26 -2.40
C THR A 10 23.05 -35.95 -1.49
N GLY A 11 21.74 -35.67 -1.65
CA GLY A 11 20.68 -36.16 -0.78
C GLY A 11 20.44 -35.27 0.43
N THR A 12 21.07 -34.10 0.50
CA THR A 12 20.88 -33.14 1.60
C THR A 12 19.63 -32.32 1.32
N THR A 13 18.75 -32.20 2.31
CA THR A 13 17.57 -31.34 2.21
C THR A 13 17.90 -29.95 2.71
N VAL A 14 17.67 -28.95 1.87
CA VAL A 14 17.91 -27.53 2.14
C VAL A 14 16.62 -26.73 1.93
N GLU A 15 16.52 -25.62 2.63
CA GLU A 15 15.46 -24.63 2.40
C GLU A 15 15.97 -23.61 1.38
N LEU A 16 15.15 -23.33 0.36
CA LEU A 16 15.50 -22.41 -0.72
C LEU A 16 14.58 -21.19 -0.67
N ASP A 17 15.20 -20.02 -0.77
CA ASP A 17 14.51 -18.74 -0.97
C ASP A 17 14.41 -18.38 -2.47
N GLU A 18 15.24 -19.00 -3.31
CA GLU A 18 15.32 -18.74 -4.76
C GLU A 18 15.58 -20.03 -5.56
N PRO A 19 15.17 -20.10 -6.85
CA PRO A 19 15.33 -21.30 -7.67
C PRO A 19 16.76 -21.50 -8.21
N HIS A 20 17.69 -20.59 -7.93
CA HIS A 20 19.04 -20.59 -8.53
C HIS A 20 19.80 -21.89 -8.30
N ALA A 21 19.63 -22.54 -7.13
CA ALA A 21 20.29 -23.81 -6.83
C ALA A 21 19.82 -24.94 -7.77
N ILE A 22 18.51 -25.03 -8.01
CA ILE A 22 17.90 -26.01 -8.92
C ILE A 22 18.38 -25.76 -10.36
N GLN A 23 18.39 -24.50 -10.79
CA GLN A 23 18.81 -24.09 -12.13
C GLN A 23 20.31 -24.34 -12.37
N ALA A 24 21.15 -24.03 -11.40
CA ALA A 24 22.59 -24.26 -11.46
C ALA A 24 22.92 -25.76 -11.57
N GLU A 25 22.27 -26.60 -10.74
CA GLU A 25 22.47 -28.05 -10.81
C GLU A 25 22.01 -28.62 -12.17
N ALA A 26 20.86 -28.14 -12.67
CA ALA A 26 20.35 -28.55 -13.98
C ALA A 26 21.33 -28.19 -15.11
N ALA A 27 21.88 -26.97 -15.11
CA ALA A 27 22.85 -26.53 -16.08
C ALA A 27 24.15 -27.37 -16.04
N GLU A 28 24.66 -27.67 -14.84
CA GLU A 28 25.86 -28.51 -14.67
C GLU A 28 25.61 -29.94 -15.18
N LEU A 29 24.46 -30.53 -14.85
CA LEU A 29 24.07 -31.86 -15.31
C LEU A 29 23.90 -31.92 -16.83
N THR A 30 23.28 -30.91 -17.45
CA THR A 30 23.16 -30.84 -18.92
C THR A 30 24.54 -30.79 -19.57
N MET A 31 25.44 -29.93 -19.10
CA MET A 31 26.82 -29.88 -19.61
C MET A 31 27.56 -31.20 -19.44
N ARG A 32 27.35 -31.89 -18.31
CA ARG A 32 27.94 -33.21 -18.04
C ARG A 32 27.39 -34.27 -19.00
N VAL A 33 26.09 -34.28 -19.26
CA VAL A 33 25.45 -35.21 -20.19
C VAL A 33 25.98 -35.01 -21.60
N ASP A 34 26.09 -33.76 -22.07
CA ASP A 34 26.65 -33.42 -23.39
C ASP A 34 28.10 -33.87 -23.55
N ARG A 35 28.90 -33.76 -22.48
CA ARG A 35 30.28 -34.28 -22.46
C ARG A 35 30.30 -35.81 -22.53
N LEU A 36 29.47 -36.48 -21.72
CA LEU A 36 29.39 -37.93 -21.70
C LEU A 36 28.94 -38.51 -23.04
N PHE A 37 27.99 -37.87 -23.75
CA PHE A 37 27.58 -38.28 -25.09
C PHE A 37 28.75 -38.24 -26.07
N ARG A 38 29.55 -37.15 -26.08
CA ARG A 38 30.75 -37.04 -26.92
C ARG A 38 31.81 -38.11 -26.62
N GLU A 39 31.97 -38.48 -25.35
CA GLU A 39 32.92 -39.52 -24.93
C GLU A 39 32.45 -40.93 -25.33
N VAL A 40 31.14 -41.22 -25.26
CA VAL A 40 30.57 -42.55 -25.55
C VAL A 40 30.81 -43.01 -26.98
N ASP A 41 30.87 -42.08 -27.94
CA ASP A 41 31.09 -42.39 -29.35
C ASP A 41 32.51 -42.92 -29.62
N LEU A 42 33.47 -42.59 -28.75
CA LEU A 42 34.87 -43.01 -28.85
C LEU A 42 35.19 -44.32 -28.13
N LEU A 43 34.21 -44.90 -27.41
CA LEU A 43 34.41 -46.05 -26.53
C LEU A 43 33.74 -47.32 -27.08
N THR A 44 34.29 -48.48 -26.70
CA THR A 44 33.76 -49.81 -27.03
C THR A 44 33.67 -50.70 -25.78
N GLY A 45 32.93 -51.80 -25.88
CA GLY A 45 32.83 -52.81 -24.82
C GLY A 45 32.29 -52.28 -23.48
N GLU A 46 32.93 -52.70 -22.39
CA GLU A 46 32.50 -52.41 -21.02
C GLU A 46 32.59 -50.92 -20.65
N ALA A 47 33.60 -50.20 -21.16
CA ALA A 47 33.75 -48.77 -20.94
C ALA A 47 32.56 -47.98 -21.51
N LYS A 48 32.08 -48.37 -22.70
CA LYS A 48 30.87 -47.78 -23.31
C LYS A 48 29.63 -48.07 -22.47
N ALA A 49 29.49 -49.31 -21.97
CA ALA A 49 28.38 -49.69 -21.11
C ALA A 49 28.36 -48.89 -19.79
N GLN A 50 29.54 -48.65 -19.20
CA GLN A 50 29.68 -47.85 -17.99
C GLN A 50 29.25 -46.40 -18.20
N LYS A 51 29.73 -45.76 -19.27
CA LYS A 51 29.35 -44.38 -19.60
C LYS A 51 27.86 -44.24 -19.94
N ARG A 52 27.25 -45.24 -20.61
CA ARG A 52 25.79 -45.29 -20.80
C ARG A 52 25.00 -45.37 -19.50
N ARG A 53 25.54 -46.04 -18.47
CA ARG A 53 24.93 -46.06 -17.13
C ARG A 53 25.04 -44.69 -16.45
N GLU A 54 26.17 -44.00 -16.59
CA GLU A 54 26.33 -42.63 -16.08
C GLU A 54 25.37 -41.64 -16.75
N ILE A 55 25.21 -41.71 -18.07
CA ILE A 55 24.24 -40.89 -18.81
C ILE A 55 22.83 -41.12 -18.29
N ARG A 56 22.41 -42.39 -18.14
CA ARG A 56 21.08 -42.71 -17.61
C ARG A 56 20.82 -42.11 -16.23
N LYS A 57 21.78 -42.25 -15.30
CA LYS A 57 21.68 -41.64 -13.97
C LYS A 57 21.58 -40.11 -14.02
N ALA A 58 22.35 -39.48 -14.91
CA ALA A 58 22.30 -38.03 -15.08
C ALA A 58 20.98 -37.56 -15.68
N MET A 59 20.43 -38.29 -16.66
CA MET A 59 19.10 -38.02 -17.23
C MET A 59 17.99 -38.20 -16.18
N GLU A 60 18.03 -39.27 -15.38
CA GLU A 60 17.10 -39.49 -14.26
C GLU A 60 17.12 -38.31 -13.27
N ARG A 61 18.32 -37.78 -12.96
CA ARG A 61 18.42 -36.59 -12.10
C ARG A 61 17.89 -35.32 -12.78
N LEU A 62 18.10 -35.13 -14.08
CA LEU A 62 17.50 -34.02 -14.82
C LEU A 62 15.96 -34.08 -14.80
N ASP A 63 15.37 -35.27 -14.91
CA ASP A 63 13.92 -35.45 -14.80
C ASP A 63 13.42 -35.08 -13.38
N HIS A 64 14.17 -35.45 -12.33
CA HIS A 64 13.89 -34.99 -10.96
C HIS A 64 13.99 -33.47 -10.83
N LEU A 65 15.03 -32.83 -11.37
CA LEU A 65 15.19 -31.38 -11.31
C LEU A 65 14.09 -30.63 -12.07
N ARG A 66 13.58 -31.21 -13.16
CA ARG A 66 12.39 -30.67 -13.85
C ARG A 66 11.16 -30.72 -12.95
N ALA A 67 10.91 -31.85 -12.30
CA ALA A 67 9.83 -31.96 -11.32
C ALA A 67 10.02 -30.97 -10.15
N ASP A 68 11.26 -30.76 -9.70
CA ASP A 68 11.59 -29.78 -8.66
C ASP A 68 11.27 -28.34 -9.10
N ALA A 69 11.57 -27.99 -10.35
CA ALA A 69 11.23 -26.69 -10.93
C ALA A 69 9.70 -26.50 -11.04
N GLU A 70 8.96 -27.54 -11.43
CA GLU A 70 7.48 -27.49 -11.45
C GLU A 70 6.90 -27.33 -10.03
N ARG A 71 7.49 -28.00 -9.03
CA ARG A 71 7.14 -27.83 -7.61
C ARG A 71 7.45 -26.41 -7.11
N TRP A 72 8.60 -25.86 -7.50
CA TRP A 72 8.99 -24.49 -7.18
C TRP A 72 7.98 -23.49 -7.74
N ASN A 73 7.62 -23.59 -9.02
CA ASN A 73 6.63 -22.70 -9.64
C ASN A 73 5.28 -22.77 -8.92
N SER A 74 4.82 -23.98 -8.59
CA SER A 74 3.58 -24.18 -7.84
C SER A 74 3.64 -23.54 -6.44
N TYR A 75 4.80 -23.64 -5.77
CA TYR A 75 5.03 -23.02 -4.47
C TYR A 75 4.96 -21.49 -4.56
N VAL A 76 5.67 -20.89 -5.52
CA VAL A 76 5.68 -19.42 -5.74
C VAL A 76 4.30 -18.90 -6.08
N GLU A 77 3.54 -19.60 -6.93
CA GLU A 77 2.16 -19.23 -7.24
C GLU A 77 1.26 -19.25 -6.00
N MET A 78 1.39 -20.29 -5.16
CA MET A 78 0.65 -20.41 -3.92
C MET A 78 1.01 -19.28 -2.94
N GLU A 79 2.30 -19.01 -2.75
CA GLU A 79 2.79 -17.96 -1.85
C GLU A 79 2.31 -16.58 -2.30
N THR A 80 2.38 -16.30 -3.60
CA THR A 80 1.90 -15.05 -4.19
C THR A 80 0.40 -14.86 -3.95
N ARG A 81 -0.39 -15.93 -4.10
CA ARG A 81 -1.83 -15.90 -3.79
C ARG A 81 -2.10 -15.66 -2.31
N GLU A 82 -1.32 -16.28 -1.43
CA GLU A 82 -1.48 -16.06 0.01
C GLU A 82 -1.13 -14.63 0.38
N ARG A 83 -0.05 -14.07 -0.17
CA ARG A 83 0.28 -12.65 -0.03
C ARG A 83 -0.85 -11.74 -0.54
N ALA A 84 -1.43 -12.05 -1.69
CA ALA A 84 -2.55 -11.27 -2.24
C ALA A 84 -3.75 -11.23 -1.28
N LYS A 85 -4.09 -12.36 -0.64
CA LYS A 85 -5.16 -12.42 0.37
C LYS A 85 -4.83 -11.63 1.63
N VAL A 86 -3.60 -11.74 2.12
CA VAL A 86 -3.13 -10.96 3.28
C VAL A 86 -3.24 -9.47 2.98
N LEU A 87 -2.79 -9.03 1.80
CA LEU A 87 -2.93 -7.65 1.35
C LEU A 87 -4.39 -7.21 1.22
N ALA A 88 -5.27 -8.04 0.65
CA ALA A 88 -6.69 -7.72 0.57
C ALA A 88 -7.31 -7.48 1.97
N ASN A 89 -6.97 -8.32 2.95
CA ASN A 89 -7.39 -8.13 4.33
C ASN A 89 -6.79 -6.87 4.95
N HIS A 90 -5.52 -6.58 4.70
CA HIS A 90 -4.88 -5.36 5.17
C HIS A 90 -5.56 -4.10 4.60
N ILE A 91 -5.90 -4.09 3.31
CA ILE A 91 -6.64 -2.99 2.67
C ILE A 91 -8.01 -2.79 3.35
N ARG A 92 -8.72 -3.87 3.73
CA ARG A 92 -9.99 -3.74 4.46
C ARG A 92 -9.80 -3.02 5.80
N VAL A 93 -8.76 -3.37 6.55
CA VAL A 93 -8.44 -2.72 7.83
C VAL A 93 -8.10 -1.24 7.62
N ILE A 94 -7.28 -0.90 6.62
CA ILE A 94 -7.00 0.51 6.27
C ILE A 94 -8.31 1.25 5.95
N ASN A 95 -9.17 0.63 5.14
CA ASN A 95 -10.44 1.21 4.73
C ASN A 95 -11.40 1.45 5.91
N GLU A 96 -11.42 0.55 6.90
CA GLU A 96 -12.23 0.69 8.12
C GLU A 96 -11.69 1.80 9.04
N ASN A 97 -10.37 1.93 9.14
CA ASN A 97 -9.73 2.93 10.00
C ASN A 97 -9.81 4.36 9.41
N ALA A 98 -10.08 4.49 8.11
CA ALA A 98 -10.16 5.78 7.41
C ALA A 98 -11.45 6.59 7.65
N ASN A 99 -12.34 6.14 8.55
CA ASN A 99 -13.67 6.74 8.74
C ASN A 99 -13.62 8.22 9.15
N THR A 100 -12.74 8.57 10.09
CA THR A 100 -12.60 9.96 10.56
C THR A 100 -12.08 10.86 9.45
N LEU A 101 -11.08 10.40 8.69
CA LEU A 101 -10.51 11.14 7.58
C LEU A 101 -11.56 11.39 6.48
N ARG A 102 -12.30 10.33 6.09
CA ARG A 102 -13.41 10.42 5.13
C ARG A 102 -14.49 11.38 5.56
N LEU A 103 -14.79 11.44 6.85
CA LEU A 103 -15.77 12.36 7.37
C LEU A 103 -15.32 13.81 7.17
N VAL A 104 -14.10 14.15 7.61
CA VAL A 104 -13.58 15.51 7.52
C VAL A 104 -13.58 15.97 6.06
N VAL A 105 -12.95 15.20 5.17
CA VAL A 105 -12.86 15.57 3.75
C VAL A 105 -14.23 15.58 3.07
N GLY A 106 -15.08 14.58 3.35
CA GLY A 106 -16.40 14.51 2.74
C GLY A 106 -17.32 15.69 3.11
N LEU A 107 -17.19 16.21 4.34
CA LEU A 107 -17.92 17.42 4.77
C LEU A 107 -17.44 18.66 4.01
N HIS A 108 -16.12 18.81 3.83
CA HIS A 108 -15.54 19.91 3.05
C HIS A 108 -15.93 19.84 1.57
N ASP A 109 -15.81 18.68 0.95
CA ASP A 109 -16.18 18.48 -0.46
C ASP A 109 -17.68 18.71 -0.71
N GLU A 110 -18.55 18.26 0.20
CA GLU A 110 -20.00 18.53 0.09
C GLU A 110 -20.30 20.02 0.24
N PHE A 111 -19.57 20.74 1.10
CA PHE A 111 -19.76 22.18 1.26
C PHE A 111 -19.31 22.98 0.05
N GLU A 112 -18.13 22.71 -0.49
CA GLU A 112 -17.66 23.32 -1.74
C GLU A 112 -18.65 23.08 -2.88
N LEU A 113 -19.17 21.86 -3.00
CA LEU A 113 -20.12 21.50 -4.04
C LEU A 113 -21.46 22.25 -3.91
N VAL A 114 -22.02 22.31 -2.70
CA VAL A 114 -23.31 22.97 -2.43
C VAL A 114 -23.17 24.48 -2.58
N SER A 115 -22.13 25.10 -2.01
CA SER A 115 -21.88 26.54 -2.12
C SER A 115 -21.68 26.99 -3.58
N ALA A 116 -21.08 26.15 -4.42
CA ALA A 116 -20.87 26.43 -5.85
C ALA A 116 -22.12 26.22 -6.72
N LYS A 117 -22.96 25.20 -6.44
CA LYS A 117 -24.04 24.77 -7.36
C LYS A 117 -25.45 25.16 -6.93
N ASP A 118 -25.72 25.26 -5.64
CA ASP A 118 -27.08 25.46 -5.12
C ASP A 118 -27.03 26.14 -3.74
N ARG A 119 -26.99 27.48 -3.77
CA ARG A 119 -26.95 28.29 -2.56
C ARG A 119 -28.20 28.12 -1.68
N ASP A 120 -29.34 27.74 -2.25
CA ASP A 120 -30.58 27.58 -1.49
C ASP A 120 -30.55 26.31 -0.62
N ARG A 121 -29.82 25.29 -1.05
CA ARG A 121 -29.58 24.06 -0.26
C ARG A 121 -28.74 24.30 1.00
N LEU A 122 -27.99 25.41 1.09
CA LEU A 122 -27.28 25.81 2.31
C LEU A 122 -28.24 26.06 3.49
N ALA A 123 -29.50 26.44 3.21
CA ALA A 123 -30.56 26.64 4.20
C ALA A 123 -31.32 25.35 4.55
N GLY A 124 -31.03 24.23 3.86
CA GLY A 124 -31.62 22.91 4.13
C GLY A 124 -30.97 22.20 5.32
N ALA A 125 -31.67 21.22 5.89
CA ALA A 125 -31.14 20.42 6.99
C ALA A 125 -29.97 19.52 6.52
N PRO A 126 -28.89 19.37 7.33
CA PRO A 126 -27.77 18.47 7.01
C PRO A 126 -28.25 17.02 6.83
N ASN A 127 -27.53 16.22 6.04
CA ASN A 127 -27.95 14.84 5.84
C ASN A 127 -27.74 14.01 7.14
N LEU A 128 -28.55 12.96 7.33
CA LEU A 128 -28.52 12.11 8.52
C LEU A 128 -27.16 11.44 8.76
N THR A 129 -26.42 11.15 7.69
CA THR A 129 -25.07 10.55 7.74
C THR A 129 -24.04 11.52 8.31
N GLN A 130 -24.13 12.81 7.98
CA GLN A 130 -23.26 13.87 8.49
C GLN A 130 -23.53 14.17 9.96
N GLN A 131 -24.81 14.26 10.35
CA GLN A 131 -25.19 14.42 11.76
C GLN A 131 -24.70 13.24 12.62
N ARG A 132 -24.85 12.01 12.11
CA ARG A 132 -24.37 10.80 12.79
C ARG A 132 -22.86 10.74 12.88
N ALA A 133 -22.15 11.17 11.84
CA ALA A 133 -20.71 11.10 11.80
C ALA A 133 -20.03 12.17 12.66
N ALA A 134 -20.58 13.39 12.72
CA ALA A 134 -20.14 14.38 13.70
C ALA A 134 -20.36 13.89 15.15
N ALA A 135 -21.53 13.29 15.43
CA ALA A 135 -21.85 12.71 16.73
C ALA A 135 -20.91 11.56 17.15
N LEU A 136 -20.30 10.86 16.17
CA LEU A 136 -19.36 9.75 16.42
C LEU A 136 -17.92 10.21 16.69
N VAL A 137 -17.53 11.42 16.23
CA VAL A 137 -16.16 11.92 16.32
C VAL A 137 -16.00 12.94 17.46
N THR A 138 -17.06 13.61 17.91
CA THR A 138 -17.00 14.53 19.05
C THR A 138 -17.10 13.80 20.38
N ALA A 139 -16.12 14.03 21.27
CA ALA A 139 -16.12 13.45 22.60
C ALA A 139 -17.32 13.92 23.44
N ILE A 140 -18.04 12.95 23.99
CA ILE A 140 -18.96 13.01 25.15
C ILE A 140 -20.41 13.45 24.87
N GLU A 141 -20.69 14.40 23.98
CA GLU A 141 -22.07 14.73 23.56
C GLU A 141 -22.11 15.06 22.06
N ALA A 142 -23.16 14.61 21.37
CA ALA A 142 -23.38 15.01 19.97
C ALA A 142 -23.57 16.53 19.92
N LYS A 143 -22.58 17.25 19.37
CA LYS A 143 -22.70 18.71 19.18
C LYS A 143 -23.90 18.99 18.28
N ASP A 144 -24.78 19.88 18.71
CA ASP A 144 -25.81 20.43 17.84
C ASP A 144 -25.11 21.20 16.71
N LEU A 145 -25.15 20.64 15.50
CA LEU A 145 -24.59 21.27 14.31
C LEU A 145 -25.48 22.41 13.80
N GLY A 146 -26.63 22.63 14.42
CA GLY A 146 -27.59 23.64 14.03
C GLY A 146 -28.54 23.17 12.93
N PRO A 147 -29.51 24.04 12.57
CA PRO A 147 -30.66 23.66 11.75
C PRO A 147 -30.34 23.54 10.26
N SER A 148 -29.21 24.07 9.80
CA SER A 148 -28.85 24.17 8.39
C SER A 148 -27.46 23.61 8.10
N PHE A 149 -27.23 23.23 6.86
CA PHE A 149 -25.91 22.77 6.42
C PHE A 149 -24.84 23.89 6.53
N ALA A 150 -25.18 25.15 6.26
CA ALA A 150 -24.28 26.27 6.49
C ALA A 150 -23.92 26.47 7.97
N SER A 151 -24.91 26.41 8.87
CA SER A 151 -24.65 26.52 10.32
C SER A 151 -23.83 25.35 10.86
N ALA A 152 -23.99 24.16 10.26
CA ALA A 152 -23.19 22.98 10.59
C ALA A 152 -21.73 23.16 10.16
N PHE A 153 -21.51 23.64 8.95
CA PHE A 153 -20.17 23.95 8.47
C PHE A 153 -19.51 25.07 9.30
N GLU A 154 -20.22 26.15 9.63
CA GLU A 154 -19.70 27.20 10.50
C GLU A 154 -19.31 26.69 11.89
N HIS A 155 -20.12 25.80 12.49
CA HIS A 155 -19.79 25.19 13.77
C HIS A 155 -18.57 24.27 13.67
N LEU A 156 -18.43 23.51 12.58
CA LEU A 156 -17.28 22.64 12.35
C LEU A 156 -16.01 23.46 12.10
N GLN A 157 -16.09 24.58 11.36
CA GLN A 157 -14.97 25.50 11.16
C GLN A 157 -14.48 26.16 12.46
N ARG A 158 -15.34 26.25 13.49
CA ARG A 158 -14.92 26.72 14.81
C ARG A 158 -14.24 25.64 15.66
N ASP A 159 -14.35 24.38 15.26
CA ASP A 159 -13.66 23.28 15.91
C ASP A 159 -12.26 23.12 15.30
N PRO A 160 -11.17 23.24 16.09
CA PRO A 160 -9.80 23.10 15.59
C PRO A 160 -9.55 21.78 14.85
N LEU A 161 -10.29 20.71 15.18
CA LEU A 161 -10.16 19.42 14.50
C LEU A 161 -10.65 19.47 13.04
N PHE A 162 -11.67 20.28 12.76
CA PHE A 162 -12.38 20.33 11.48
C PHE A 162 -12.12 21.60 10.67
N TYR A 163 -11.52 22.63 11.27
CA TYR A 163 -11.16 23.87 10.59
C TYR A 163 -10.29 23.57 9.35
N ARG A 164 -10.74 24.00 8.18
CA ARG A 164 -9.89 24.07 6.98
C ARG A 164 -10.20 25.38 6.25
N PRO A 165 -9.20 26.25 6.01
CA PRO A 165 -9.38 27.46 5.21
C PRO A 165 -9.82 27.11 3.78
N GLU A 166 -10.63 27.99 3.18
CA GLU A 166 -11.14 27.83 1.80
C GLU A 166 -10.03 28.00 0.74
N SER A 167 -8.86 28.52 1.12
CA SER A 167 -7.73 28.77 0.24
C SER A 167 -6.41 28.41 0.92
N ASP A 168 -5.48 27.86 0.12
CA ASP A 168 -4.09 27.64 0.51
C ASP A 168 -3.20 28.88 0.22
N GLU A 169 -3.78 30.00 -0.23
CA GLU A 169 -3.05 31.26 -0.35
C GLU A 169 -2.44 31.67 1.00
N GLY A 170 -1.13 31.93 1.01
CA GLY A 170 -0.38 32.18 2.25
C GLY A 170 0.00 30.91 3.02
N GLY A 171 -0.17 29.73 2.41
CA GLY A 171 0.27 28.46 2.93
C GLY A 171 1.76 28.48 3.30
N TRP A 172 2.08 27.84 4.43
CA TRP A 172 3.41 27.86 5.04
C TRP A 172 4.04 26.47 5.07
N PHE A 173 3.22 25.41 5.04
CA PHE A 173 3.71 24.04 5.07
C PHE A 173 4.11 23.60 3.66
N GLU A 174 5.38 23.26 3.47
CA GLU A 174 5.89 22.77 2.18
C GLU A 174 5.53 21.29 2.03
N TRP A 175 4.95 20.92 0.89
CA TRP A 175 4.48 19.56 0.62
C TRP A 175 4.69 19.20 -0.85
N VAL A 176 4.86 17.92 -1.18
CA VAL A 176 5.01 17.43 -2.55
C VAL A 176 3.82 16.57 -2.93
N ASP A 177 3.08 17.01 -3.94
CA ASP A 177 1.89 16.32 -4.41
C ASP A 177 2.18 15.02 -5.17
N SER A 178 1.12 14.31 -5.58
CA SER A 178 1.24 13.06 -6.32
C SER A 178 1.91 13.19 -7.70
N GLU A 179 2.04 14.40 -8.24
CA GLU A 179 2.70 14.70 -9.52
C GLU A 179 4.16 15.12 -9.33
N GLY A 180 4.63 15.23 -8.08
CA GLY A 180 5.97 15.65 -7.73
C GLY A 180 6.15 17.17 -7.67
N MET A 181 5.06 17.93 -7.66
CA MET A 181 5.09 19.38 -7.58
C MET A 181 5.19 19.85 -6.13
N LEU A 182 6.10 20.80 -5.87
CA LEU A 182 6.23 21.44 -4.57
C LEU A 182 5.11 22.48 -4.40
N CYS A 183 4.27 22.23 -3.40
CA CYS A 183 3.12 23.03 -3.02
C CYS A 183 3.32 23.62 -1.62
N ARG A 184 2.58 24.68 -1.32
CA ARG A 184 2.49 25.23 0.03
C ARG A 184 1.05 25.18 0.51
N LEU A 185 0.85 24.56 1.67
CA LEU A 185 -0.46 24.31 2.23
C LEU A 185 -0.72 25.23 3.42
N ALA A 186 -1.93 25.77 3.48
CA ALA A 186 -2.46 26.44 4.67
C ALA A 186 -3.18 25.45 5.59
N SER A 187 -3.50 24.26 5.08
CA SER A 187 -4.24 23.22 5.80
C SER A 187 -3.83 21.81 5.37
N PRO A 188 -4.11 20.77 6.18
CA PRO A 188 -3.80 19.40 5.78
C PRO A 188 -4.76 18.84 4.71
N LEU A 189 -5.79 19.59 4.29
CA LEU A 189 -6.91 19.05 3.49
C LEU A 189 -6.46 18.40 2.16
N ALA A 190 -5.45 18.96 1.49
CA ALA A 190 -4.92 18.40 0.25
C ALA A 190 -4.29 17.01 0.47
N ILE A 191 -3.55 16.84 1.57
CA ILE A 191 -2.94 15.57 1.97
C ILE A 191 -4.05 14.57 2.33
N GLU A 192 -5.04 15.00 3.12
CA GLU A 192 -6.18 14.17 3.53
C GLU A 192 -7.00 13.67 2.33
N ARG A 193 -7.25 14.54 1.34
CA ARG A 193 -7.91 14.21 0.06
C ARG A 193 -7.11 13.17 -0.72
N GLU A 194 -5.79 13.33 -0.81
CA GLU A 194 -4.94 12.38 -1.53
C GLU A 194 -5.00 10.99 -0.87
N ILE A 195 -4.89 10.92 0.47
CA ILE A 195 -5.01 9.66 1.21
C ILE A 195 -6.35 8.98 0.90
N ILE A 196 -7.48 9.70 0.96
CA ILE A 196 -8.79 9.11 0.66
C ILE A 196 -8.88 8.59 -0.77
N ALA A 197 -8.35 9.35 -1.74
CA ALA A 197 -8.30 8.92 -3.13
C ALA A 197 -7.50 7.62 -3.29
N ILE A 198 -6.37 7.51 -2.59
CA ILE A 198 -5.55 6.28 -2.58
C ILE A 198 -6.29 5.13 -1.92
N ILE A 199 -6.94 5.34 -0.76
CA ILE A 199 -7.70 4.29 -0.08
C ILE A 199 -8.86 3.82 -0.97
N GLY A 200 -9.54 4.71 -1.69
CA GLY A 200 -10.55 4.36 -2.67
C GLY A 200 -9.99 3.48 -3.81
N LYS A 201 -8.81 3.82 -4.33
CA LYS A 201 -8.10 3.01 -5.34
C LYS A 201 -7.73 1.64 -4.77
N LEU A 202 -7.14 1.56 -3.58
CA LEU A 202 -6.80 0.31 -2.90
C LEU A 202 -8.03 -0.57 -2.71
N PHE A 203 -9.13 -0.02 -2.23
CA PHE A 203 -10.38 -0.76 -2.03
C PHE A 203 -10.92 -1.34 -3.35
N SER A 204 -10.81 -0.61 -4.45
CA SER A 204 -11.18 -1.10 -5.79
C SER A 204 -10.30 -2.25 -6.30
N MET A 205 -9.12 -2.47 -5.72
CA MET A 205 -8.20 -3.56 -6.08
C MET A 205 -8.49 -4.87 -5.32
N ILE A 206 -9.26 -4.85 -4.22
CA ILE A 206 -9.61 -6.06 -3.44
C ILE A 206 -10.18 -7.18 -4.34
N PRO A 207 -11.17 -6.94 -5.21
CA PRO A 207 -11.72 -8.00 -6.05
C PRO A 207 -10.66 -8.65 -6.97
N LYS A 208 -9.65 -7.87 -7.40
CA LYS A 208 -8.57 -8.38 -8.25
C LYS A 208 -7.56 -9.20 -7.46
N LEU A 209 -7.26 -8.82 -6.22
CA LEU A 209 -6.41 -9.59 -5.31
C LEU A 209 -7.02 -10.94 -4.91
N GLU A 210 -8.34 -11.02 -4.85
CA GLU A 210 -9.07 -12.24 -4.49
C GLU A 210 -9.41 -13.13 -5.68
N ALA A 211 -9.33 -12.58 -6.90
CA ALA A 211 -9.57 -13.32 -8.12
C ALA A 211 -8.45 -14.32 -8.41
N ILE A 212 -8.81 -15.42 -9.09
CA ILE A 212 -7.83 -16.37 -9.63
C ILE A 212 -7.35 -15.80 -10.97
N LEU A 213 -6.27 -15.02 -10.92
CA LEU A 213 -5.63 -14.43 -12.09
C LEU A 213 -4.34 -15.18 -12.46
N PRO A 214 -3.82 -14.98 -13.70
CA PRO A 214 -2.47 -15.39 -14.04
C PRO A 214 -1.43 -14.84 -13.04
N HIS A 215 -0.37 -15.61 -12.79
CA HIS A 215 0.65 -15.27 -11.80
C HIS A 215 1.24 -13.87 -12.04
N PHE A 216 1.60 -13.55 -13.28
CA PHE A 216 2.18 -12.25 -13.64
C PHE A 216 1.24 -11.08 -13.33
N GLU A 217 -0.04 -11.17 -13.70
CA GLU A 217 -1.04 -10.14 -13.38
C GLU A 217 -1.20 -9.96 -11.87
N THR A 218 -1.16 -11.06 -11.11
CA THR A 218 -1.24 -11.02 -9.64
C THR A 218 -0.04 -10.26 -9.05
N VAL A 219 1.16 -10.51 -9.56
CA VAL A 219 2.39 -9.82 -9.13
C VAL A 219 2.33 -8.32 -9.45
N GLU A 220 1.82 -7.93 -10.62
CA GLU A 220 1.65 -6.52 -10.99
C GLU A 220 0.65 -5.80 -10.07
N ILE A 221 -0.47 -6.45 -9.74
CA ILE A 221 -1.47 -5.91 -8.81
C ILE A 221 -0.85 -5.73 -7.42
N ILE A 222 -0.16 -6.75 -6.90
CA ILE A 222 0.55 -6.66 -5.60
C ILE A 222 1.53 -5.49 -5.61
N SER A 223 2.33 -5.35 -6.66
CA SER A 223 3.32 -4.27 -6.78
C SER A 223 2.66 -2.89 -6.79
N SER A 224 1.52 -2.76 -7.47
CA SER A 224 0.73 -1.52 -7.52
C SER A 224 0.13 -1.18 -6.14
N VAL A 225 -0.35 -2.18 -5.42
CA VAL A 225 -0.87 -2.03 -4.04
C VAL A 225 0.25 -1.56 -3.12
N ASP A 226 1.43 -2.19 -3.17
CA ASP A 226 2.58 -1.82 -2.34
C ASP A 226 3.03 -0.38 -2.58
N LEU A 227 3.00 0.10 -3.83
CA LEU A 227 3.31 1.50 -4.17
C LEU A 227 2.31 2.48 -3.56
N LEU A 228 1.02 2.15 -3.62
CA LEU A 228 -0.04 2.97 -3.03
C LEU A 228 0.05 3.00 -1.51
N ILE A 229 0.32 1.86 -0.86
CA ILE A 229 0.53 1.79 0.60
C ILE A 229 1.72 2.65 1.01
N LYS A 230 2.86 2.53 0.32
CA LYS A 230 4.04 3.38 0.58
C LYS A 230 3.73 4.87 0.44
N ARG A 231 2.90 5.26 -0.52
CA ARG A 231 2.47 6.66 -0.64
C ARG A 231 1.61 7.09 0.54
N VAL A 232 0.71 6.24 1.03
CA VAL A 232 -0.06 6.53 2.25
C VAL A 232 0.87 6.72 3.45
N GLU A 233 1.86 5.85 3.64
CA GLU A 233 2.84 5.99 4.74
C GLU A 233 3.58 7.34 4.69
N ILE A 234 3.97 7.80 3.50
CA ILE A 234 4.59 9.12 3.32
C ILE A 234 3.62 10.24 3.71
N LEU A 235 2.36 10.16 3.26
CA LEU A 235 1.35 11.17 3.55
C LEU A 235 0.97 11.21 5.03
N GLU A 236 0.95 10.06 5.72
CA GLU A 236 0.73 10.00 7.17
C GLU A 236 1.87 10.68 7.94
N VAL A 237 3.12 10.52 7.50
CA VAL A 237 4.27 11.26 8.04
C VAL A 237 4.11 12.76 7.79
N ASP A 238 3.71 13.17 6.59
CA ASP A 238 3.47 14.59 6.28
C ASP A 238 2.31 15.18 7.12
N LEU A 239 1.23 14.42 7.38
CA LEU A 239 0.17 14.85 8.30
C LEU A 239 0.70 15.04 9.72
N GLY A 240 1.52 14.11 10.20
CA GLY A 240 2.17 14.22 11.51
C GLY A 240 3.08 15.45 11.58
N ARG A 241 3.84 15.71 10.52
CA ARG A 241 4.71 16.89 10.40
C ARG A 241 3.90 18.19 10.38
N PHE A 242 2.83 18.25 9.60
CA PHE A 242 1.93 19.40 9.55
C PHE A 242 1.40 19.74 10.94
N HIS A 243 0.92 18.73 11.67
CA HIS A 243 0.39 18.92 13.02
C HIS A 243 1.45 19.48 13.98
N GLN A 244 2.67 18.93 13.97
CA GLN A 244 3.76 19.40 14.82
C GLN A 244 4.17 20.84 14.50
N GLU A 245 4.37 21.15 13.22
CA GLU A 245 4.77 22.50 12.81
C GLU A 245 3.66 23.54 13.07
N SER A 246 2.39 23.14 12.98
CA SER A 246 1.25 24.00 13.33
C SER A 246 1.28 24.38 14.81
N ILE A 247 1.52 23.42 15.71
CA ILE A 247 1.63 23.69 17.15
C ILE A 247 2.80 24.65 17.42
N MET A 248 3.97 24.40 16.81
CA MET A 248 5.14 25.26 16.99
C MET A 248 4.89 26.69 16.51
N ARG A 249 4.09 26.84 15.45
CA ARG A 249 3.71 28.15 14.93
C ARG A 249 2.79 28.88 15.91
N ASP A 250 1.75 28.20 16.40
CA ASP A 250 0.80 28.77 17.35
C ASP A 250 1.52 29.20 18.65
N ASP A 251 2.44 28.38 19.15
CA ASP A 251 3.27 28.70 20.32
C ASP A 251 4.10 29.98 20.09
N LYS A 252 4.70 30.12 18.91
CA LYS A 252 5.51 31.29 18.55
C LYS A 252 4.66 32.56 18.42
N GLU A 253 3.48 32.46 17.80
CA GLU A 253 2.53 33.57 17.70
C GLU A 253 2.05 34.01 19.10
N TRP A 254 1.79 33.05 19.98
CA TRP A 254 1.43 33.31 21.38
C TRP A 254 2.55 33.99 22.17
N GLU A 255 3.80 33.55 21.99
CA GLU A 255 4.95 34.20 22.61
C GLU A 255 5.12 35.65 22.14
N CYS A 256 4.91 35.93 20.85
CA CYS A 256 4.94 37.28 20.31
C CYS A 256 3.85 38.15 20.94
N ALA A 257 2.59 37.69 20.93
CA ALA A 257 1.46 38.41 21.52
C ALA A 257 1.66 38.68 23.02
N LYS A 258 2.24 37.70 23.75
CA LYS A 258 2.59 37.85 25.16
C LYS A 258 3.63 38.95 25.39
N ARG A 259 4.68 39.01 24.56
CA ARG A 259 5.71 40.06 24.65
C ARG A 259 5.11 41.43 24.33
N GLU A 260 4.33 41.55 23.26
CA GLU A 260 3.66 42.80 22.89
C GLU A 260 2.75 43.32 24.01
N TRP A 261 1.99 42.43 24.65
CA TRP A 261 1.15 42.80 25.80
C TRP A 261 1.96 43.23 27.02
N GLN A 262 3.12 42.61 27.26
CA GLN A 262 4.03 42.98 28.34
C GLN A 262 4.71 44.34 28.08
N ASP A 263 5.08 44.62 26.83
CA ASP A 263 5.74 45.87 26.42
C ASP A 263 4.76 47.06 26.36
N ALA A 264 3.46 46.81 26.14
CA ALA A 264 2.41 47.82 26.13
C ALA A 264 1.97 48.29 27.53
N ARG A 265 2.60 47.77 28.60
CA ARG A 265 2.19 47.97 30.00
C ARG A 265 3.27 48.65 30.82
#